data_AF-A0A2S9WZ88-F1
#
_entry.id   AF-A0A2S9WZ88-F1
#
_cell.length_a   1.000
_cell.length_b   1.000
_cell.length_c   1.000
_cell.angle_alpha   90.00
_cell.angle_beta   90.00
_cell.angle_gamma   90.00
#
_symmetry.space_group_name_H-M   'P 1'
#
loop_
_entity.id
_entity.type
_entity.pdbx_description
1 polymer ?
#
loop_
_entity_poly.entity_id
_entity_poly.type
_entity_poly.pdbx_seq_one_letter_code
_entity_poly.pdbx_strand_id
1 'polypeptide(L)'
;MRETALENQLQSLCMARALKKVKTPLATLKRDAIDALKQAGHWGDEVGVAIRLATTHRAARRQRLLHGIPSPRYGYVAGQYEMAAVDVLHFFGGNRAQRSALYQEAMPTFATLECLEAWLSHFSSRRFQRDLVDALFAQAEVYLSDPFYRSGILTPAVWLRMVAVDAAEIDRYAWAQGYRTLNLAKSAAVWSPPRSHRQAANRRTKW
;
A
#
# COMPACT_ATOMS: atom_id res chain seq x y z
N MET A 1 -5.30 -5.95 -13.34
CA MET A 1 -4.90 -4.73 -14.09
C MET A 1 -3.54 -5.00 -14.73
N ARG A 2 -3.41 -4.90 -16.06
CA ARG A 2 -2.09 -4.98 -16.71
C ARG A 2 -1.51 -3.57 -16.68
N GLU A 3 -0.48 -3.34 -15.86
CA GLU A 3 0.35 -2.15 -16.01
C GLU A 3 0.87 -2.15 -17.45
N THR A 4 0.68 -1.04 -18.15
CA THR A 4 1.13 -0.93 -19.54
C THR A 4 2.66 -0.88 -19.57
N ALA A 5 3.25 -1.31 -20.69
CA ALA A 5 4.70 -1.20 -20.87
C ALA A 5 5.20 0.25 -20.70
N LEU A 6 4.39 1.22 -21.13
CA LEU A 6 4.68 2.65 -20.99
C LEU A 6 4.68 3.11 -19.54
N GLU A 7 3.68 2.71 -18.74
CA GLU A 7 3.63 3.04 -17.31
C GLU A 7 4.85 2.49 -16.56
N ASN A 8 5.22 1.24 -16.84
CA ASN A 8 6.41 0.60 -16.25
C ASN A 8 7.71 1.33 -16.64
N GLN A 9 7.82 1.77 -17.89
CA GLN A 9 8.98 2.54 -18.36
C GLN A 9 9.05 3.92 -17.70
N LEU A 10 7.93 4.65 -17.62
CA LEU A 10 7.86 5.95 -16.96
C LEU A 10 8.18 5.85 -15.47
N GLN A 11 7.65 4.84 -14.78
CA GLN A 11 7.99 4.57 -13.37
C GLN A 11 9.48 4.30 -13.20
N SER A 12 10.07 3.48 -14.08
CA SER A 12 11.51 3.16 -14.03
C SER A 12 12.38 4.41 -14.19
N LEU A 13 12.02 5.31 -15.12
CA LEU A 13 12.70 6.59 -15.31
C LEU A 13 12.57 7.50 -14.07
N CYS A 14 11.39 7.57 -13.48
CA CYS A 14 11.15 8.34 -12.26
C CYS A 14 11.96 7.79 -11.09
N MET A 15 11.97 6.47 -10.89
CA MET A 15 12.78 5.80 -9.87
C MET A 15 14.27 6.09 -10.07
N ALA A 16 14.79 5.96 -11.29
CA ALA A 16 16.19 6.26 -11.59
C ALA A 16 16.55 7.72 -11.27
N ARG A 17 15.66 8.68 -11.59
CA ARG A 17 15.85 10.10 -11.24
C ARG A 17 15.82 10.35 -9.74
N ALA A 18 14.91 9.69 -9.00
CA ALA A 18 14.83 9.80 -7.55
C ALA A 18 16.07 9.21 -6.85
N LEU A 19 16.58 8.08 -7.33
CA LEU A 19 17.78 7.42 -6.80
C LEU A 19 19.06 8.25 -7.03
N LYS A 20 19.10 9.15 -8.02
CA LYS A 20 20.22 10.12 -8.11
C LYS A 20 20.27 11.09 -6.92
N LYS A 21 19.14 11.33 -6.26
CA LYS A 21 19.03 12.22 -5.09
C LYS A 21 19.23 11.50 -3.76
N VAL A 22 18.95 10.20 -3.69
CA VAL A 22 19.05 9.38 -2.48
C VAL A 22 20.29 8.47 -2.59
N LYS A 23 21.26 8.64 -1.68
CA LYS A 23 22.50 7.85 -1.63
C LYS A 23 22.35 6.56 -0.83
N THR A 24 21.27 6.38 -0.07
CA THR A 24 20.97 5.10 0.58
C THR A 24 20.75 4.02 -0.49
N PRO A 25 21.43 2.86 -0.41
CA PRO A 25 21.20 1.76 -1.34
C PRO A 25 19.73 1.33 -1.34
N LEU A 26 19.17 1.07 -2.53
CA LEU A 26 17.74 0.76 -2.64
C LEU A 26 17.33 -0.50 -1.86
N ALA A 27 18.19 -1.52 -1.83
CA ALA A 27 17.94 -2.74 -1.07
C ALA A 27 17.83 -2.45 0.43
N THR A 28 18.76 -1.66 0.96
CA THR A 28 18.73 -1.17 2.36
C THR A 28 17.46 -0.38 2.64
N LEU A 29 17.12 0.56 1.75
CA LEU A 29 15.92 1.39 1.93
C LEU A 29 14.63 0.58 1.98
N LYS A 30 14.49 -0.45 1.12
CA LYS A 30 13.31 -1.34 1.13
C LYS A 30 13.24 -2.19 2.38
N ARG A 31 14.36 -2.80 2.79
CA ARG A 31 14.43 -3.62 4.01
C ARG A 31 14.07 -2.79 5.23
N ASP A 32 14.70 -1.63 5.40
CA ASP A 32 14.48 -0.78 6.56
C ASP A 32 13.02 -0.26 6.59
N ALA A 33 12.40 -0.04 5.43
CA ALA A 33 10.97 0.33 5.33
C ALA A 33 10.04 -0.81 5.73
N ILE A 34 10.34 -2.04 5.31
CA ILE A 34 9.61 -3.24 5.73
C ILE A 34 9.68 -3.40 7.24
N ASP A 35 10.88 -3.29 7.81
CA ASP A 35 11.09 -3.47 9.25
C ASP A 35 10.38 -2.38 10.07
N ALA A 36 10.45 -1.12 9.64
CA ALA A 36 9.75 -0.02 10.29
C ALA A 36 8.22 -0.19 10.28
N LEU A 37 7.64 -0.60 9.14
CA LEU A 37 6.20 -0.82 9.03
C LEU A 37 5.72 -2.04 9.83
N LYS A 38 6.50 -3.13 9.85
CA LYS A 38 6.24 -4.30 10.70
C LYS A 38 6.22 -3.91 12.17
N GLN A 39 7.22 -3.15 12.61
CA GLN A 39 7.35 -2.74 14.01
C GLN A 39 6.24 -1.79 14.44
N ALA A 40 5.84 -0.85 13.57
CA ALA A 40 4.77 0.08 13.86
C ALA A 40 3.38 -0.60 13.87
N GLY A 41 3.16 -1.62 13.04
CA GLY A 41 1.85 -2.27 12.87
C GLY A 41 0.83 -1.43 12.09
N HIS A 42 1.18 -0.19 11.73
CA HIS A 42 0.45 0.71 10.85
C HIS A 42 1.40 1.37 9.85
N TRP A 43 0.85 1.91 8.77
CA TRP A 43 1.48 2.48 7.60
C TRP A 43 1.16 3.98 7.46
N GLY A 44 1.28 4.70 8.58
CA GLY A 44 1.08 6.14 8.59
C GLY A 44 2.29 6.92 8.09
N ASP A 45 2.08 8.22 7.84
CA ASP A 45 3.11 9.14 7.32
C ASP A 45 4.21 9.45 8.35
N GLU A 46 3.98 9.14 9.62
CA GLU A 46 4.87 9.27 10.76
C GLU A 46 5.91 8.14 10.85
N VAL A 47 5.65 6.98 10.23
CA VAL A 47 6.60 5.87 10.20
C VAL A 47 7.69 6.19 9.18
N GLY A 48 8.86 6.61 9.67
CA GLY A 48 9.98 7.07 8.86
C GLY A 48 11.13 6.07 8.76
N VAL A 49 11.86 6.13 7.66
CA VAL A 49 13.18 5.49 7.50
C VAL A 49 14.25 6.54 7.25
N ALA A 50 15.42 6.36 7.87
CA ALA A 50 16.56 7.24 7.66
C ALA A 50 17.10 7.12 6.23
N ILE A 51 17.41 8.28 5.64
CA ILE A 51 17.97 8.35 4.29
C ILE A 51 19.21 9.25 4.26
N ARG A 52 20.07 9.00 3.28
CA ARG A 52 21.18 9.88 2.91
C ARG A 52 20.84 10.56 1.59
N LEU A 53 20.99 11.89 1.53
CA LEU A 53 20.76 12.66 0.31
C LEU A 53 22.08 13.00 -0.39
N ALA A 54 22.05 13.13 -1.70
CA ALA A 54 23.19 13.54 -2.52
C ALA A 54 23.59 15.00 -2.24
N THR A 55 22.61 15.85 -1.94
CA THR A 55 22.80 17.24 -1.54
C THR A 55 22.08 17.49 -0.22
N THR A 56 22.75 18.18 0.69
CA THR A 56 22.23 18.48 2.02
C THR A 56 21.51 19.84 2.00
N HIS A 57 20.20 19.82 1.77
CA HIS A 57 19.35 20.99 1.98
C HIS A 57 18.40 20.72 3.15
N ARG A 58 18.63 21.41 4.26
CA ARG A 58 17.74 21.37 5.43
C ARG A 58 16.48 22.17 5.11
N ALA A 59 15.48 21.52 4.56
CA ALA A 59 14.17 22.10 4.37
C ALA A 59 13.34 21.95 5.65
N ALA A 60 12.78 23.06 6.16
CA ALA A 60 11.89 23.04 7.32
C ALA A 60 10.56 22.30 7.05
N ARG A 61 10.19 22.09 5.78
CA ARG A 61 8.99 21.37 5.35
C ARG A 61 9.37 20.13 4.56
N ARG A 62 8.56 19.07 4.68
CA ARG A 62 8.72 17.84 3.88
C ARG A 62 8.65 18.17 2.38
N GLN A 63 9.64 17.71 1.61
CA GLN A 63 9.77 17.95 0.17
C GLN A 63 9.61 16.65 -0.62
N ARG A 64 9.09 16.74 -1.84
CA ARG A 64 9.06 15.59 -2.76
C ARG A 64 10.42 15.38 -3.41
N LEU A 65 10.80 14.12 -3.62
CA LEU A 65 12.01 13.79 -4.39
C LEU A 65 11.95 14.32 -5.82
N LEU A 66 10.80 14.24 -6.48
CA LEU A 66 10.58 14.74 -7.84
C LEU A 66 9.49 15.83 -7.81
N HIS A 67 9.78 16.96 -8.43
CA HIS A 67 8.81 18.04 -8.55
C HIS A 67 7.76 17.72 -9.62
N GLY A 68 6.50 18.08 -9.37
CA GLY A 68 5.40 17.89 -10.32
C GLY A 68 4.93 16.44 -10.54
N ILE A 69 5.53 15.46 -9.85
CA ILE A 69 5.19 14.04 -9.98
C ILE A 69 4.93 13.44 -8.58
N PRO A 70 3.97 12.51 -8.43
CA PRO A 70 3.83 11.72 -7.21
C PRO A 70 5.12 10.94 -6.93
N SER A 71 5.86 11.39 -5.93
CA SER A 71 7.11 10.77 -5.48
C SER A 71 7.24 10.86 -3.96
N PRO A 72 8.09 10.03 -3.33
CA PRO A 72 8.29 10.03 -1.90
C PRO A 72 8.61 11.40 -1.35
N ARG A 73 8.08 11.67 -0.17
CA ARG A 73 8.40 12.88 0.59
C ARG A 73 9.49 12.58 1.61
N TYR A 74 10.44 13.49 1.72
CA TYR A 74 11.50 13.44 2.73
C TYR A 74 11.52 14.73 3.56
N GLY A 75 12.03 14.65 4.78
CA GLY A 75 12.21 15.79 5.68
C GLY A 75 13.39 15.59 6.60
N TYR A 76 13.79 16.62 7.35
CA TYR A 76 14.83 16.52 8.37
C TYR A 76 14.17 16.48 9.75
N VAL A 77 14.37 15.39 10.48
CA VAL A 77 13.75 15.12 11.78
C VAL A 77 14.83 14.58 12.73
N ALA A 78 14.86 15.07 13.97
CA ALA A 78 15.76 14.60 15.02
C ALA A 78 17.25 14.42 14.60
N GLY A 79 17.77 15.33 13.75
CA GLY A 79 19.17 15.30 13.33
C GLY A 79 19.48 14.46 12.07
N GLN A 80 18.48 13.82 11.46
CA GLN A 80 18.66 13.00 10.26
C GLN A 80 17.60 13.28 9.19
N TYR A 81 17.90 12.96 7.93
CA TYR A 81 16.88 12.98 6.87
C TYR A 81 16.08 11.69 6.92
N GLU A 82 14.77 11.80 6.79
CA GLU A 82 13.84 10.68 6.83
C GLU A 82 12.86 10.73 5.67
N MET A 83 12.38 9.56 5.25
CA MET A 83 11.33 9.35 4.27
C MET A 83 10.24 8.47 4.88
N ALA A 84 8.97 8.72 4.56
CA ALA A 84 7.90 7.83 5.01
C ALA A 84 8.14 6.41 4.45
N ALA A 85 8.11 5.39 5.30
CA ALA A 85 8.38 4.01 4.93
C ALA A 85 7.38 3.50 3.88
N VAL A 86 6.11 3.88 4.00
CA VAL A 86 5.08 3.50 3.01
C VAL A 86 5.34 4.10 1.62
N ASP A 87 5.84 5.34 1.55
CA ASP A 87 6.21 5.99 0.28
C ASP A 87 7.33 5.21 -0.43
N VAL A 88 8.27 4.62 0.34
CA VAL A 88 9.35 3.77 -0.22
C VAL A 88 8.75 2.58 -0.96
N LEU A 89 7.85 1.84 -0.31
CA LEU A 89 7.27 0.63 -0.91
C LEU A 89 6.40 0.98 -2.12
N HIS A 90 5.58 2.02 -2.01
CA HIS A 90 4.71 2.48 -3.08
C HIS A 90 5.45 2.93 -4.34
N PHE A 91 6.55 3.68 -4.15
CA PHE A 91 7.27 4.27 -5.28
C PHE A 91 8.36 3.36 -5.83
N PHE A 92 9.19 2.78 -4.95
CA PHE A 92 10.36 2.00 -5.37
C PHE A 92 10.10 0.50 -5.48
N GLY A 93 8.90 0.03 -5.15
CA GLY A 93 8.60 -1.40 -5.19
C GLY A 93 8.51 -2.02 -6.59
N GLY A 94 8.65 -1.23 -7.65
CA GLY A 94 8.70 -1.74 -9.03
C GLY A 94 7.30 -2.03 -9.58
N ASN A 95 7.17 -3.10 -10.37
CA ASN A 95 5.89 -3.53 -10.92
C ASN A 95 4.97 -4.13 -9.83
N ARG A 96 3.69 -4.37 -10.16
CA ARG A 96 2.71 -4.90 -9.21
C ARG A 96 3.17 -6.18 -8.50
N ALA A 97 3.75 -7.14 -9.21
CA ALA A 97 4.16 -8.40 -8.60
C ALA A 97 5.27 -8.20 -7.55
N GLN A 98 6.26 -7.37 -7.87
CA GLN A 98 7.35 -7.02 -6.96
C GLN A 98 6.84 -6.22 -5.75
N ARG A 99 5.92 -5.26 -5.96
CA ARG A 99 5.30 -4.50 -4.87
C ARG A 99 4.48 -5.38 -3.93
N SER A 100 3.66 -6.26 -4.50
CA SER A 100 2.83 -7.18 -3.72
C SER A 100 3.67 -8.07 -2.80
N ALA A 101 4.85 -8.54 -3.25
CA ALA A 101 5.77 -9.27 -2.38
C ALA A 101 6.28 -8.40 -1.21
N LEU A 102 6.70 -7.16 -1.49
CA LEU A 102 7.15 -6.22 -0.45
C LEU A 102 6.04 -5.89 0.56
N TYR A 103 4.79 -5.74 0.11
CA TYR A 103 3.65 -5.51 0.98
C TYR A 103 3.38 -6.71 1.88
N GLN A 104 3.39 -7.92 1.33
CA GLN A 104 3.20 -9.15 2.12
C GLN A 104 4.27 -9.30 3.19
N GLU A 105 5.51 -8.90 2.89
CA GLU A 105 6.57 -8.84 3.88
C GLU A 105 6.27 -7.79 4.95
N ALA A 106 5.91 -6.56 4.59
CA ALA A 106 5.67 -5.46 5.54
C ALA A 106 4.40 -5.59 6.40
N MET A 107 3.44 -6.43 6.00
CA MET A 107 2.16 -6.61 6.69
C MET A 107 2.29 -7.47 7.95
N PRO A 108 1.46 -7.21 8.97
CA PRO A 108 1.31 -8.13 10.08
C PRO A 108 0.66 -9.45 9.62
N THR A 109 0.81 -10.50 10.42
CA THR A 109 0.06 -11.75 10.21
C THR A 109 -1.34 -11.60 10.80
N PHE A 110 -2.36 -11.81 9.98
CA PHE A 110 -3.75 -11.77 10.40
C PHE A 110 -4.19 -13.14 10.89
N ALA A 111 -4.48 -13.26 12.18
CA ALA A 111 -4.99 -14.50 12.77
C ALA A 111 -6.49 -14.71 12.49
N THR A 112 -7.26 -13.61 12.44
CA THR A 112 -8.71 -13.62 12.27
C THR A 112 -9.19 -12.52 11.32
N LEU A 113 -10.46 -12.60 10.93
CA LEU A 113 -11.14 -11.57 10.14
C LEU A 113 -11.21 -10.23 10.90
N GLU A 114 -11.51 -10.26 12.20
CA GLU A 114 -11.60 -9.06 13.03
C GLU A 114 -10.26 -8.31 13.09
N CYS A 115 -9.14 -9.04 13.13
CA CYS A 115 -7.81 -8.43 13.03
C CYS A 115 -7.60 -7.70 11.70
N LEU A 116 -8.10 -8.27 10.60
CA LEU A 116 -8.02 -7.63 9.29
C LEU A 116 -8.90 -6.37 9.22
N GLU A 117 -10.14 -6.41 9.72
CA GLU A 117 -11.04 -5.26 9.73
C GLU A 117 -10.48 -4.09 10.57
N ALA A 118 -9.98 -4.40 11.77
CA ALA A 118 -9.34 -3.43 12.63
C ALA A 118 -8.12 -2.79 11.96
N TRP A 119 -7.31 -3.60 11.28
CA TRP A 119 -6.17 -3.11 10.51
C TRP A 119 -6.60 -2.23 9.33
N LEU A 120 -7.56 -2.67 8.50
CA LEU A 120 -8.07 -1.90 7.35
C LEU A 120 -8.60 -0.51 7.74
N SER A 121 -9.15 -0.38 8.94
CA SER A 121 -9.69 0.88 9.45
C SER A 121 -8.62 1.91 9.82
N HIS A 122 -7.40 1.48 10.10
CA HIS A 122 -6.35 2.32 10.70
C HIS A 122 -4.96 2.19 10.08
N PHE A 123 -4.75 1.28 9.13
CA PHE A 123 -3.40 0.99 8.65
C PHE A 123 -2.80 2.17 7.87
N SER A 124 -3.56 2.96 7.13
CA SER A 124 -3.00 4.04 6.31
C SER A 124 -3.32 5.41 6.86
N SER A 125 -2.43 6.38 6.60
CA SER A 125 -2.72 7.82 6.78
C SER A 125 -3.89 8.30 5.90
N ARG A 126 -4.27 7.52 4.88
CA ARG A 126 -5.45 7.77 4.03
C ARG A 126 -6.62 7.00 4.59
N ARG A 127 -7.73 7.71 4.84
CA ARG A 127 -8.91 7.11 5.45
C ARG A 127 -9.69 6.29 4.42
N PHE A 128 -9.84 5.00 4.68
CA PHE A 128 -10.77 4.14 3.96
C PHE A 128 -12.18 4.40 4.50
N GLN A 129 -13.11 4.71 3.61
CA GLN A 129 -14.51 4.85 3.96
C GLN A 129 -15.10 3.47 4.26
N ARG A 130 -16.14 3.44 5.11
CA ARG A 130 -16.71 2.19 5.61
C ARG A 130 -17.23 1.28 4.49
N ASP A 131 -17.81 1.85 3.45
CA ASP A 131 -18.25 1.14 2.24
C ASP A 131 -17.14 0.31 1.59
N LEU A 132 -15.92 0.86 1.52
CA LEU A 132 -14.75 0.19 0.98
C LEU A 132 -14.25 -0.91 1.92
N VAL A 133 -14.19 -0.63 3.23
CA VAL A 133 -13.80 -1.62 4.24
C VAL A 133 -14.76 -2.81 4.22
N ASP A 134 -16.06 -2.55 4.24
CA ASP A 134 -17.10 -3.58 4.20
C ASP A 134 -17.00 -4.45 2.95
N ALA A 135 -16.65 -3.87 1.79
CA ALA A 135 -16.53 -4.62 0.55
C ALA A 135 -15.25 -5.46 0.47
N LEU A 136 -14.12 -4.96 1.01
CA LEU A 136 -12.88 -5.74 1.17
C LEU A 136 -13.08 -6.88 2.16
N PHE A 137 -13.81 -6.64 3.24
CA PHE A 137 -14.16 -7.66 4.23
C PHE A 137 -15.07 -8.74 3.64
N ALA A 138 -16.11 -8.34 2.90
CA ALA A 138 -16.99 -9.29 2.20
C ALA A 138 -16.21 -10.15 1.17
N GLN A 139 -15.16 -9.61 0.54
CA GLN A 139 -14.28 -10.39 -0.33
C GLN A 139 -13.55 -11.49 0.47
N ALA A 140 -13.07 -11.18 1.68
CA ALA A 140 -12.44 -12.16 2.55
C ALA A 140 -13.40 -13.30 2.96
N GLU A 141 -14.64 -12.97 3.33
CA GLU A 141 -15.69 -13.95 3.65
C GLU A 141 -15.97 -14.89 2.48
N VAL A 142 -16.06 -14.36 1.25
CA VAL A 142 -16.30 -15.15 0.04
C VAL A 142 -15.16 -16.13 -0.19
N TYR A 143 -13.91 -15.70 -0.02
CA TYR A 143 -12.76 -16.59 -0.19
C TYR A 143 -12.74 -17.74 0.81
N LEU A 144 -13.22 -17.53 2.03
CA LEU A 144 -13.42 -18.60 3.02
C LEU A 144 -14.56 -19.55 2.65
N SER A 145 -15.45 -19.16 1.74
CA SER A 145 -16.52 -20.03 1.22
C SER A 145 -16.17 -20.74 -0.10
N ASP A 146 -15.01 -20.42 -0.69
CA ASP A 146 -14.56 -20.92 -2.00
C ASP A 146 -14.19 -22.42 -1.95
N PRO A 147 -14.53 -23.23 -2.99
CA PRO A 147 -14.11 -24.63 -3.11
C PRO A 147 -12.60 -24.87 -2.90
N PHE A 148 -11.72 -23.93 -3.24
CA PHE A 148 -10.27 -24.03 -3.02
C PHE A 148 -9.86 -23.98 -1.54
N TYR A 149 -10.66 -23.31 -0.70
CA TYR A 149 -10.52 -23.38 0.76
C TYR A 149 -10.96 -24.76 1.26
N ARG A 150 -12.07 -25.29 0.72
CA ARG A 150 -12.58 -26.62 1.09
C ARG A 150 -11.63 -27.76 0.68
N SER A 151 -10.81 -27.55 -0.35
CA SER A 151 -9.77 -28.52 -0.77
C SER A 151 -8.47 -28.41 0.04
N GLY A 152 -8.38 -27.51 1.02
CA GLY A 152 -7.21 -27.37 1.90
C GLY A 152 -5.95 -26.78 1.24
N ILE A 153 -6.07 -26.24 0.02
CA ILE A 153 -4.92 -25.72 -0.74
C ILE A 153 -4.46 -24.37 -0.20
N LEU A 154 -5.40 -23.57 0.33
CA LEU A 154 -5.13 -22.24 0.87
C LEU A 154 -5.72 -22.10 2.28
N THR A 155 -4.92 -21.58 3.20
CA THR A 155 -5.35 -21.34 4.59
C THR A 155 -6.09 -20.00 4.71
N PRO A 156 -6.94 -19.80 5.74
CA PRO A 156 -7.61 -18.51 5.99
C PRO A 156 -6.63 -17.33 6.04
N ALA A 157 -5.48 -17.53 6.68
CA ALA A 157 -4.44 -16.50 6.80
C ALA A 157 -3.90 -16.04 5.44
N VAL A 158 -3.82 -16.93 4.44
CA VAL A 158 -3.38 -16.56 3.08
C VAL A 158 -4.41 -15.65 2.42
N TRP A 159 -5.71 -15.97 2.55
CA TRP A 159 -6.77 -15.14 1.98
C TRP A 159 -6.85 -13.75 2.62
N LEU A 160 -6.73 -13.67 3.96
CA LEU A 160 -6.69 -12.38 4.66
C LEU A 160 -5.52 -11.53 4.18
N ARG A 161 -4.34 -12.15 3.95
CA ARG A 161 -3.19 -11.45 3.37
C ARG A 161 -3.43 -10.99 1.93
N MET A 162 -4.12 -11.77 1.10
CA MET A 162 -4.45 -11.34 -0.26
C MET A 162 -5.35 -10.09 -0.25
N VAL A 163 -6.35 -10.05 0.61
CA VAL A 163 -7.22 -8.86 0.77
C VAL A 163 -6.44 -7.66 1.30
N ALA A 164 -5.53 -7.86 2.27
CA ALA A 164 -4.65 -6.79 2.74
C ALA A 164 -3.74 -6.25 1.63
N VAL A 165 -3.23 -7.10 0.74
CA VAL A 165 -2.45 -6.69 -0.45
C VAL A 165 -3.30 -5.86 -1.42
N ASP A 166 -4.55 -6.23 -1.65
CA ASP A 166 -5.46 -5.42 -2.46
C ASP A 166 -5.69 -4.04 -1.82
N ALA A 167 -5.89 -3.98 -0.49
CA ALA A 167 -6.01 -2.72 0.25
C ALA A 167 -4.74 -1.84 0.11
N ALA A 168 -3.54 -2.43 0.20
CA ALA A 168 -2.28 -1.72 0.00
C ALA A 168 -2.10 -1.19 -1.44
N GLU A 169 -2.57 -1.91 -2.45
CA GLU A 169 -2.57 -1.42 -3.84
C GLU A 169 -3.59 -0.30 -4.07
N ILE A 170 -4.76 -0.35 -3.41
CA ILE A 170 -5.74 0.75 -3.41
C ILE A 170 -5.13 1.98 -2.72
N ASP A 171 -4.44 1.79 -1.59
CA ASP A 171 -3.75 2.87 -0.89
C ASP A 171 -2.66 3.51 -1.74
N ARG A 172 -1.82 2.70 -2.41
CA ARG A 172 -0.81 3.15 -3.36
C ARG A 172 -1.41 4.01 -4.46
N TYR A 173 -2.56 3.59 -5.00
CA TYR A 173 -3.26 4.37 -6.01
C TYR A 173 -3.71 5.73 -5.47
N ALA A 174 -4.32 5.77 -4.28
CA ALA A 174 -4.69 7.03 -3.64
C ALA A 174 -3.48 7.91 -3.36
N TRP A 175 -2.36 7.34 -2.92
CA TRP A 175 -1.10 8.04 -2.76
C TRP A 175 -0.65 8.72 -4.06
N ALA A 176 -0.69 7.97 -5.18
CA ALA A 176 -0.32 8.50 -6.49
C ALA A 176 -1.27 9.63 -6.95
N GLN A 177 -2.56 9.52 -6.64
CA GLN A 177 -3.57 10.54 -6.98
C GLN A 177 -3.64 11.70 -5.97
N GLY A 178 -2.95 11.62 -4.84
CA GLY A 178 -3.03 12.62 -3.77
C GLY A 178 -4.36 12.61 -2.99
N TYR A 179 -5.12 11.51 -3.04
CA TYR A 179 -6.36 11.37 -2.29
C TYR A 179 -6.08 11.15 -0.80
N ARG A 180 -6.83 11.87 0.06
CA ARG A 180 -6.81 11.68 1.53
C ARG A 180 -7.85 10.68 2.01
N THR A 181 -8.90 10.46 1.22
CA THR A 181 -10.01 9.57 1.52
C THR A 181 -10.33 8.69 0.32
N LEU A 182 -10.58 7.42 0.60
CA LEU A 182 -10.85 6.37 -0.37
C LEU A 182 -12.22 5.76 -0.14
N ASN A 183 -12.96 5.54 -1.22
CA ASN A 183 -14.27 4.89 -1.21
C ASN A 183 -14.36 3.89 -2.36
N LEU A 184 -15.48 3.20 -2.49
CA LEU A 184 -15.67 2.21 -3.54
C LEU A 184 -15.43 2.78 -4.94
N ALA A 185 -16.03 3.94 -5.24
CA ALA A 185 -15.92 4.57 -6.55
C ALA A 185 -14.46 4.90 -6.94
N LYS A 186 -13.67 5.44 -6.01
CA LYS A 186 -12.24 5.74 -6.25
C LYS A 186 -11.40 4.48 -6.37
N SER A 187 -11.74 3.42 -5.63
CA SER A 187 -11.00 2.16 -5.67
C SER A 187 -11.26 1.34 -6.95
N ALA A 188 -12.41 1.54 -7.60
CA ALA A 188 -12.84 0.78 -8.78
C ALA A 188 -11.87 0.85 -9.97
N ALA A 189 -11.07 1.92 -10.08
CA ALA A 189 -10.04 2.06 -11.11
C ALA A 189 -8.92 1.02 -10.97
N VAL A 190 -8.66 0.54 -9.75
CA VAL A 190 -7.50 -0.32 -9.44
C VAL A 190 -7.84 -1.65 -8.81
N TRP A 191 -9.06 -1.76 -8.29
CA TRP A 191 -9.59 -2.95 -7.67
C TRP A 191 -10.92 -3.32 -8.32
N SER A 192 -11.01 -4.57 -8.76
CA SER A 192 -12.22 -5.15 -9.31
C SER A 192 -12.48 -6.42 -8.51
N PRO A 193 -13.46 -6.41 -7.59
CA PRO A 193 -13.73 -7.59 -6.81
C PRO A 193 -14.25 -8.74 -7.71
N PRO A 194 -14.13 -10.00 -7.28
CA PRO A 194 -14.63 -11.17 -8.01
C PRO A 194 -16.10 -11.02 -8.52
N ARG A 195 -16.49 -11.74 -9.58
CA ARG A 195 -17.82 -11.53 -10.22
C ARG A 195 -19.04 -11.90 -9.36
N SER A 196 -18.90 -12.67 -8.28
CA SER A 196 -19.98 -12.93 -7.32
C SER A 196 -20.49 -11.66 -6.62
N HIS A 197 -19.76 -10.55 -6.75
CA HIS A 197 -19.98 -9.29 -6.04
C HIS A 197 -21.12 -8.39 -6.56
N ARG A 198 -21.66 -8.59 -7.77
CA ARG A 198 -22.77 -7.72 -8.25
C ARG A 198 -24.10 -7.98 -7.54
N GLN A 199 -24.26 -9.13 -6.88
CA GLN A 199 -25.54 -9.52 -6.26
C GLN A 199 -25.58 -9.28 -4.74
N ALA A 200 -24.44 -9.29 -4.04
CA ALA A 200 -24.40 -9.10 -2.59
C ALA A 200 -24.58 -7.62 -2.16
N ALA A 201 -24.00 -6.66 -2.90
CA ALA A 201 -24.18 -5.23 -2.63
C ALA A 201 -25.64 -4.76 -2.80
N ASN A 202 -26.39 -5.38 -3.72
CA ASN A 202 -27.82 -5.14 -3.92
C ASN A 202 -28.72 -5.78 -2.86
N ARG A 203 -28.19 -6.65 -1.99
CA ARG A 203 -28.96 -7.30 -0.91
C ARG A 203 -28.89 -6.54 0.42
N ARG A 204 -27.87 -5.71 0.65
CA ARG A 204 -27.73 -4.92 1.89
C ARG A 204 -28.39 -3.52 1.84
N THR A 205 -28.80 -3.06 0.66
CA THR A 205 -29.50 -1.76 0.47
C THR A 205 -31.02 -1.86 0.48
N LYS A 206 -31.58 -3.03 0.82
CA LYS A 206 -33.01 -3.23 1.02
C LYS A 206 -33.29 -3.60 2.48
N TRP A 207 -33.20 -2.63 3.37
CA TRP A 207 -33.91 -2.59 4.66
C TRP A 207 -34.21 -1.14 5.00
#